data_AF-A0A2V8V1E5-F1
#
_entry.id   AF-A0A2V8V1E5-F1
#
_cell.length_a   1.000
_cell.length_b   1.000
_cell.length_c   1.000
_cell.angle_alpha   90.00
_cell.angle_beta   90.00
_cell.angle_gamma   90.00
#
_symmetry.space_group_name_H-M   'P 1'
#
loop_
_entity.id
_entity.type
_entity.pdbx_description
1 polymer ?
#
loop_
_entity_poly.entity_id
_entity_poly.type
_entity_poly.pdbx_seq_one_letter_code
_entity_poly.pdbx_strand_id
1 'polypeptide(L)'
;MNARPGNVVVAVRNPNQLNHLKQVLDKTNTAKIDIVVLTIKKVSEAGSGEHDLNLDQVFTSDIAKLFSNVVSLAEKAGKHVELMVVPGFDPHWAIMETAQRLQSSLIVMGRSGKMTSDEQAKAFGNAWERLPAPRPQVSLLIINPDPSEKRYFNLGPHPPRLWPEDIDLLHRLWLELSETGPGHKLHHRDVVRVALQRLDAQLHSSEASAVKRDVVAETTHGKPMDSEAGQPVIASSSTPPDPASRDY
;
A
#
# COMPACT_ATOMS: atom_id res chain seq x y z
N MET A 1 -16.53 15.77 1.32
CA MET A 1 -15.46 15.38 2.27
C MET A 1 -14.25 16.26 1.99
N ASN A 2 -13.55 16.74 3.01
CA ASN A 2 -12.50 17.76 2.86
C ASN A 2 -11.12 17.25 3.36
N ALA A 3 -10.70 16.07 2.90
CA ALA A 3 -9.38 15.52 3.22
C ALA A 3 -8.31 16.07 2.27
N ARG A 4 -7.16 16.48 2.80
CA ARG A 4 -6.01 16.96 2.02
C ARG A 4 -5.41 15.83 1.17
N PRO A 5 -4.91 16.11 -0.04
CA PRO A 5 -4.11 15.14 -0.80
C PRO A 5 -2.93 14.59 0.01
N GLY A 6 -2.55 13.34 -0.25
CA GLY A 6 -1.53 12.64 0.56
C GLY A 6 -2.05 12.14 1.91
N ASN A 7 -3.38 12.10 2.09
CA ASN A 7 -4.01 11.48 3.27
C ASN A 7 -3.76 9.96 3.34
N VAL A 8 -3.99 9.42 4.53
CA VAL A 8 -3.97 7.98 4.79
C VAL A 8 -5.41 7.46 4.84
N VAL A 9 -5.73 6.52 3.95
CA VAL A 9 -6.99 5.78 4.00
C VAL A 9 -6.82 4.57 4.93
N VAL A 10 -7.70 4.42 5.91
CA VAL A 10 -7.72 3.29 6.84
C VAL A 10 -9.01 2.50 6.63
N ALA A 11 -8.92 1.33 6.02
CA ALA A 11 -10.08 0.49 5.77
C ALA A 11 -10.41 -0.37 6.99
N VAL A 12 -11.57 -0.11 7.61
CA VAL A 12 -12.08 -0.81 8.80
C VAL A 12 -13.30 -1.65 8.43
N ARG A 13 -13.52 -2.75 9.17
CA ARG A 13 -14.69 -3.62 8.95
C ARG A 13 -15.24 -4.25 10.23
N ASN A 14 -14.36 -4.65 11.14
CA ASN A 14 -14.74 -5.33 12.37
C ASN A 14 -14.53 -4.38 13.56
N PRO A 15 -15.60 -4.03 14.32
CA PRO A 15 -15.51 -3.10 15.46
C PRO A 15 -14.58 -3.61 16.57
N ASN A 16 -14.29 -4.91 16.60
CA ASN A 16 -13.45 -5.55 17.61
C ASN A 16 -11.98 -5.74 17.14
N GLN A 17 -11.65 -5.35 15.91
CA GLN A 17 -10.31 -5.54 15.33
C GLN A 17 -9.82 -4.24 14.67
N LEU A 18 -9.50 -3.26 15.50
CA LEU A 18 -9.06 -1.91 15.09
C LEU A 18 -7.57 -1.64 15.38
N ASN A 19 -6.76 -2.69 15.60
CA ASN A 19 -5.33 -2.54 15.90
C ASN A 19 -4.58 -1.76 14.82
N HIS A 20 -4.94 -1.96 13.55
CA HIS A 20 -4.36 -1.23 12.43
C HIS A 20 -4.67 0.27 12.50
N LEU A 21 -5.91 0.65 12.84
CA LEU A 21 -6.28 2.04 13.08
C LEU A 21 -5.50 2.62 14.27
N LYS A 22 -5.39 1.88 15.38
CA LYS A 22 -4.61 2.33 16.55
C LYS A 22 -3.17 2.65 16.16
N GLN A 23 -2.51 1.79 15.38
CA GLN A 23 -1.15 2.05 14.91
C GLN A 23 -1.05 3.30 14.02
N VAL A 24 -2.03 3.53 13.14
CA VAL A 24 -2.06 4.74 12.30
C VAL A 24 -2.27 5.98 13.16
N LEU A 25 -3.20 5.92 14.11
CA LEU A 25 -3.41 6.99 15.08
C LEU A 25 -2.14 7.26 15.86
N ASP A 26 -1.38 6.26 16.31
CA ASP A 26 -0.14 6.50 17.07
C ASP A 26 0.94 7.18 16.22
N LYS A 27 1.11 6.75 14.96
CA LYS A 27 2.25 7.16 14.11
C LYS A 27 2.00 8.40 13.25
N THR A 28 0.74 8.75 12.97
CA THR A 28 0.41 9.83 12.03
C THR A 28 0.26 11.17 12.74
N ASN A 29 0.97 12.19 12.26
CA ASN A 29 0.73 13.58 12.66
C ASN A 29 -0.45 14.16 11.87
N THR A 30 -1.62 14.22 12.50
CA THR A 30 -2.87 14.71 11.89
C THR A 30 -2.87 16.21 11.57
N ALA A 31 -1.95 16.99 12.13
CA ALA A 31 -1.76 18.38 11.70
C ALA A 31 -1.19 18.46 10.27
N LYS A 32 -0.51 17.41 9.80
CA LYS A 32 0.13 17.36 8.47
C LYS A 32 -0.57 16.43 7.49
N ILE A 33 -1.07 15.30 7.97
CA ILE A 33 -1.61 14.22 7.14
C ILE A 33 -2.98 13.83 7.69
N ASP A 34 -4.03 13.97 6.89
CA ASP A 34 -5.37 13.55 7.30
C ASP A 34 -5.49 12.03 7.34
N ILE A 35 -6.31 11.53 8.26
CA ILE A 35 -6.69 10.13 8.35
C ILE A 35 -8.14 10.02 7.92
N VAL A 36 -8.38 9.24 6.86
CA VAL A 36 -9.71 8.92 6.35
C VAL A 36 -10.02 7.47 6.72
N VAL A 37 -10.90 7.27 7.68
CA VAL A 37 -11.37 5.94 8.08
C VAL A 37 -12.60 5.58 7.27
N LEU A 38 -12.53 4.47 6.53
CA LEU A 38 -13.62 4.06 5.67
C LEU A 38 -14.05 2.61 5.89
N THR A 39 -15.33 2.33 5.67
CA THR A 39 -15.90 0.98 5.65
C THR A 39 -16.67 0.76 4.35
N ILE A 40 -16.62 -0.46 3.82
CA ILE A 40 -17.34 -0.83 2.61
C ILE A 40 -18.69 -1.44 2.99
N LYS A 41 -19.77 -0.77 2.61
CA LYS A 41 -21.12 -1.35 2.67
C LYS A 41 -21.37 -2.14 1.40
N LYS A 42 -21.47 -3.46 1.54
CA LYS A 42 -21.87 -4.31 0.43
C LYS A 42 -23.31 -4.02 0.04
N VAL A 43 -23.50 -3.62 -1.21
CA VAL A 43 -24.82 -3.51 -1.85
C VAL A 43 -25.10 -4.87 -2.50
N SER A 44 -26.35 -5.34 -2.47
CA SER A 44 -26.80 -6.50 -3.25
C SER A 44 -27.43 -6.02 -4.57
N GLU A 45 -27.41 -6.84 -5.63
CA GLU A 45 -28.00 -6.47 -6.94
C GLU A 45 -29.47 -6.05 -6.82
N ALA A 46 -30.23 -6.64 -5.89
CA ALA A 46 -31.63 -6.29 -5.61
C ALA A 46 -31.83 -4.86 -5.02
N GLY A 47 -30.76 -4.22 -4.55
CA GLY A 47 -30.76 -2.83 -4.07
C GLY A 47 -30.28 -1.81 -5.10
N SER A 48 -30.00 -2.23 -6.34
CA SER A 48 -29.48 -1.38 -7.42
C SER A 48 -30.54 -0.96 -8.45
N GLY A 49 -31.83 -1.15 -8.14
CA GLY A 49 -32.92 -0.54 -8.92
C GLY A 49 -32.80 0.99 -8.94
N GLU A 50 -33.49 1.65 -9.87
CA GLU A 50 -33.40 3.09 -10.22
C GLU A 50 -33.66 4.12 -9.09
N HIS A 51 -33.62 3.72 -7.83
CA HIS A 51 -33.79 4.58 -6.66
C HIS A 51 -32.48 4.68 -5.89
N ASP A 52 -32.12 5.90 -5.47
CA ASP A 52 -31.02 6.15 -4.54
C ASP A 52 -31.08 5.21 -3.33
N LEU A 53 -29.93 4.68 -2.90
CA LEU A 53 -29.85 3.87 -1.68
C LEU A 53 -30.36 4.69 -0.50
N ASN A 54 -31.40 4.20 0.18
CA ASN A 54 -31.91 4.87 1.38
C ASN A 54 -30.81 4.93 2.46
N LEU A 55 -30.70 6.06 3.15
CA LEU A 55 -29.68 6.29 4.19
C LEU A 55 -29.62 5.17 5.23
N ASP A 56 -30.78 4.62 5.63
CA ASP A 56 -30.88 3.51 6.60
C ASP A 56 -30.31 2.19 6.06
N GLN A 57 -30.28 2.01 4.73
CA GLN A 57 -29.66 0.85 4.10
C GLN A 57 -28.14 0.97 4.08
N VAL A 58 -27.60 2.20 4.06
CA VAL A 58 -26.16 2.48 4.06
C VAL A 58 -25.60 2.52 5.49
N PHE A 59 -26.31 3.15 6.43
CA PHE A 59 -25.92 3.30 7.83
C PHE A 59 -26.68 2.32 8.73
N THR A 60 -26.21 1.08 8.77
CA THR A 60 -26.76 0.07 9.68
C THR A 60 -26.22 0.21 11.10
N SER A 61 -26.92 -0.37 12.08
CA SER A 61 -26.48 -0.40 13.49
C SER A 61 -25.05 -0.92 13.67
N ASP A 62 -24.63 -1.90 12.86
CA ASP A 62 -23.26 -2.42 12.85
C ASP A 62 -22.22 -1.38 12.43
N ILE A 63 -22.55 -0.51 11.46
CA ILE A 63 -21.67 0.57 11.00
C ILE A 63 -21.63 1.68 12.05
N ALA A 64 -22.77 2.02 12.65
CA ALA A 64 -22.82 2.96 13.76
C ALA A 64 -21.92 2.49 14.92
N LYS A 65 -22.01 1.21 15.32
CA LYS A 65 -21.13 0.61 16.34
C LYS A 65 -19.66 0.66 15.96
N LEU A 66 -19.33 0.33 14.69
CA LEU A 66 -17.97 0.42 14.17
C LEU A 66 -17.42 1.84 14.28
N PHE A 67 -18.18 2.83 13.84
CA PHE A 67 -17.76 4.23 13.88
C PHE A 67 -17.70 4.80 15.28
N SER A 68 -18.60 4.42 16.20
CA SER A 68 -18.46 4.78 17.62
C SER A 68 -17.14 4.30 18.20
N ASN A 69 -16.70 3.08 17.88
CA ASN A 69 -15.41 2.55 18.33
C ASN A 69 -14.23 3.29 17.67
N VAL A 70 -14.34 3.63 16.39
CA VAL A 70 -13.33 4.43 15.66
C VAL A 70 -13.15 5.80 16.32
N VAL A 71 -14.26 6.51 16.55
CA VAL A 71 -14.26 7.83 17.21
C VAL A 71 -13.67 7.72 18.61
N SER A 72 -14.07 6.73 19.40
CA SER A 72 -13.52 6.52 20.75
C SER A 72 -11.99 6.34 20.75
N LEU A 73 -11.44 5.64 19.75
CA LEU A 73 -9.99 5.49 19.60
C LEU A 73 -9.31 6.79 19.18
N ALA A 74 -9.92 7.52 18.24
CA ALA A 74 -9.41 8.79 17.73
C ALA A 74 -9.39 9.88 18.82
N GLU A 75 -10.48 10.03 19.58
CA GLU A 75 -10.59 10.93 20.72
C GLU A 75 -9.58 10.60 21.81
N LYS A 76 -9.45 9.32 22.17
CA LYS A 76 -8.44 8.86 23.14
C LYS A 76 -7.02 9.20 22.69
N ALA A 77 -6.74 9.18 21.38
CA ALA A 77 -5.46 9.56 20.81
C ALA A 77 -5.29 11.08 20.64
N GLY A 78 -6.34 11.88 20.88
CA GLY A 78 -6.35 13.32 20.63
C GLY A 78 -6.22 13.69 19.15
N LYS A 79 -6.68 12.83 18.24
CA LYS A 79 -6.48 12.96 16.79
C LYS A 79 -7.81 12.98 16.05
N HIS A 80 -7.93 13.91 15.10
CA HIS A 80 -9.10 13.97 14.21
C HIS A 80 -9.03 12.90 13.12
N VAL A 81 -10.18 12.31 12.80
CA VAL A 81 -10.35 11.38 11.68
C VAL A 81 -11.60 11.76 10.90
N GLU A 82 -11.54 11.58 9.58
CA GLU A 82 -12.71 11.71 8.71
C GLU A 82 -13.35 10.32 8.52
N LEU A 83 -14.68 10.23 8.61
CA LEU A 83 -15.41 8.96 8.49
C LEU A 83 -16.12 8.86 7.14
N MET A 84 -16.05 7.70 6.49
CA MET A 84 -16.71 7.48 5.20
C MET A 84 -17.29 6.06 5.08
N VAL A 85 -18.54 5.97 4.64
CA VAL A 85 -19.13 4.70 4.18
C VAL A 85 -19.13 4.70 2.67
N VAL A 86 -18.53 3.67 2.06
CA VAL A 86 -18.50 3.52 0.60
C VAL A 86 -19.36 2.33 0.22
N PRO A 87 -20.42 2.51 -0.59
CA PRO A 87 -21.15 1.38 -1.15
C PRO A 87 -20.27 0.67 -2.21
N GLY A 88 -20.25 -0.67 -2.21
CA GLY A 88 -19.49 -1.39 -3.23
C GLY A 88 -19.59 -2.92 -3.16
N PHE A 89 -19.47 -3.56 -4.31
CA PHE A 89 -19.50 -5.03 -4.44
C PHE A 89 -18.12 -5.67 -4.22
N ASP A 90 -17.06 -5.05 -4.76
CA ASP A 90 -15.65 -5.43 -4.56
C ASP A 90 -14.97 -4.43 -3.60
N PRO A 91 -14.69 -4.82 -2.34
CA PRO A 91 -14.03 -3.93 -1.39
C PRO A 91 -12.66 -3.42 -1.85
N HIS A 92 -11.87 -4.24 -2.55
CA HIS A 92 -10.52 -3.83 -2.97
C HIS A 92 -10.61 -2.74 -4.04
N TRP A 93 -11.52 -2.92 -5.01
CA TRP A 93 -11.84 -1.89 -5.99
C TRP A 93 -12.35 -0.61 -5.33
N ALA A 94 -13.39 -0.72 -4.48
CA ALA A 94 -14.00 0.45 -3.86
C ALA A 94 -13.01 1.26 -3.00
N ILE A 95 -12.15 0.58 -2.25
CA ILE A 95 -11.07 1.23 -1.47
C ILE A 95 -10.07 1.91 -2.41
N MET A 96 -9.61 1.21 -3.46
CA MET A 96 -8.61 1.73 -4.40
C MET A 96 -9.13 2.93 -5.20
N GLU A 97 -10.37 2.86 -5.68
CA GLU A 97 -11.04 3.98 -6.35
C GLU A 97 -11.22 5.18 -5.41
N THR A 98 -11.61 4.91 -4.15
CA THR A 98 -11.70 5.98 -3.13
C THR A 98 -10.35 6.62 -2.87
N ALA A 99 -9.28 5.82 -2.74
CA ALA A 99 -7.92 6.32 -2.57
C ALA A 99 -7.45 7.17 -3.76
N GLN A 100 -7.80 6.80 -4.99
CA GLN A 100 -7.52 7.62 -6.17
C GLN A 100 -8.23 8.98 -6.10
N ARG A 101 -9.54 8.97 -5.81
CA ARG A 101 -10.35 10.21 -5.72
C ARG A 101 -9.86 11.14 -4.62
N LEU A 102 -9.43 10.57 -3.49
CA LEU A 102 -8.87 11.32 -2.35
C LEU A 102 -7.39 11.68 -2.54
N GLN A 103 -6.75 11.24 -3.62
CA GLN A 103 -5.31 11.40 -3.86
C GLN A 103 -4.47 10.91 -2.65
N SER A 104 -4.87 9.78 -2.07
CA SER A 104 -4.24 9.20 -0.90
C SER A 104 -2.86 8.62 -1.25
N SER A 105 -1.90 8.75 -0.35
CA SER A 105 -0.56 8.17 -0.51
C SER A 105 -0.41 6.78 0.11
N LEU A 106 -1.30 6.43 1.04
CA LEU A 106 -1.24 5.16 1.78
C LEU A 106 -2.64 4.62 2.05
N ILE A 107 -2.81 3.33 1.83
CA ILE A 107 -3.95 2.54 2.28
C ILE A 107 -3.47 1.62 3.40
N VAL A 108 -4.14 1.66 4.55
CA VAL A 108 -3.85 0.79 5.70
C VAL A 108 -5.05 -0.07 6.01
N MET A 109 -4.83 -1.36 6.26
CA MET A 109 -5.90 -2.26 6.67
C MET A 109 -5.39 -3.44 7.49
N GLY A 110 -6.31 -4.09 8.20
CA GLY A 110 -6.04 -5.39 8.81
C GLY A 110 -5.96 -6.51 7.78
N ARG A 111 -5.18 -7.56 8.08
CA ARG A 111 -5.19 -8.81 7.29
C ARG A 111 -6.59 -9.39 7.22
N SER A 112 -7.03 -9.74 6.02
CA SER A 112 -8.27 -10.46 5.80
C SER A 112 -8.23 -11.84 6.45
N GLY A 113 -9.34 -12.27 7.05
CA GLY A 113 -9.48 -13.66 7.53
C GLY A 113 -9.67 -14.70 6.42
N LYS A 114 -9.80 -14.25 5.15
CA LYS A 114 -10.10 -15.13 4.00
C LYS A 114 -8.93 -15.33 3.03
N MET A 115 -7.84 -14.59 3.20
CA MET A 115 -6.71 -14.58 2.28
C MET A 115 -5.43 -14.19 3.03
N THR A 116 -4.30 -14.64 2.52
CA THR A 116 -2.97 -14.22 2.95
C THR A 116 -2.71 -12.76 2.60
N SER A 117 -1.69 -12.15 3.21
CA SER A 117 -1.31 -10.77 2.90
C SER A 117 -0.80 -10.62 1.46
N ASP A 118 -0.19 -11.64 0.87
CA ASP A 118 0.22 -11.68 -0.55
C ASP A 118 -0.99 -11.66 -1.49
N GLU A 119 -1.96 -12.55 -1.26
CA GLU A 119 -3.19 -12.62 -2.06
C GLU A 119 -3.99 -11.32 -1.96
N GLN A 120 -4.06 -10.73 -0.77
CA GLN A 120 -4.72 -9.44 -0.55
C GLN A 120 -4.00 -8.30 -1.29
N ALA A 121 -2.67 -8.25 -1.23
CA ALA A 121 -1.90 -7.28 -1.99
C ALA A 121 -2.06 -7.46 -3.49
N LYS A 122 -2.09 -8.70 -3.99
CA LYS A 122 -2.36 -9.01 -5.40
C LYS A 122 -3.75 -8.53 -5.83
N ALA A 123 -4.78 -8.71 -5.00
CA ALA A 123 -6.12 -8.20 -5.26
C ALA A 123 -6.15 -6.66 -5.39
N PHE A 124 -5.43 -5.96 -4.51
CA PHE A 124 -5.27 -4.50 -4.60
C PHE A 124 -4.46 -4.06 -5.82
N GLY A 125 -3.39 -4.78 -6.18
CA GLY A 125 -2.65 -4.52 -7.41
C GLY A 125 -3.51 -4.69 -8.66
N ASN A 126 -4.34 -5.74 -8.71
CA ASN A 126 -5.31 -5.92 -9.80
C ASN A 126 -6.40 -4.83 -9.81
N ALA A 127 -6.80 -4.30 -8.65
CA ALA A 127 -7.70 -3.15 -8.57
C ALA A 127 -7.02 -1.87 -9.11
N TRP A 128 -5.76 -1.65 -8.75
CA TRP A 128 -4.96 -0.52 -9.23
C TRP A 128 -4.81 -0.53 -10.76
N GLU A 129 -4.56 -1.70 -11.37
CA GLU A 129 -4.44 -1.81 -12.84
C GLU A 129 -5.72 -1.46 -13.59
N ARG A 130 -6.88 -1.66 -12.96
CA ARG A 130 -8.20 -1.33 -13.53
C ARG A 130 -8.55 0.16 -13.39
N LEU A 131 -7.79 0.94 -12.62
CA LEU A 131 -8.09 2.35 -12.42
C LEU A 131 -7.92 3.17 -13.72
N PRO A 132 -8.81 4.14 -13.98
CA PRO A 132 -8.61 5.12 -15.03
C PRO A 132 -7.41 6.02 -14.72
N ALA A 133 -6.84 6.68 -15.73
CA ALA A 133 -5.81 7.69 -15.51
C ALA A 133 -6.40 8.97 -14.89
N PRO A 134 -5.65 9.72 -14.06
CA PRO A 134 -4.28 9.43 -13.60
C PRO A 134 -4.28 8.42 -12.44
N ARG A 135 -3.51 7.33 -12.57
CA ARG A 135 -3.41 6.32 -11.51
C ARG A 135 -2.53 6.84 -10.36
N PRO A 136 -2.93 6.63 -9.10
CA PRO A 136 -2.22 7.18 -7.95
C PRO A 136 -0.93 6.42 -7.68
N GLN A 137 0.10 7.13 -7.21
CA GLN A 137 1.24 6.52 -6.51
C GLN A 137 0.80 6.25 -5.08
N VAL A 138 0.41 5.00 -4.80
CA VAL A 138 -0.17 4.60 -3.52
C VAL A 138 0.46 3.31 -3.05
N SER A 139 0.71 3.23 -1.75
CA SER A 139 1.17 2.01 -1.13
C SER A 139 0.10 1.40 -0.25
N LEU A 140 0.23 0.10 0.00
CA LEU A 140 -0.65 -0.69 0.83
C LEU A 140 0.13 -1.22 2.04
N LEU A 141 -0.37 -0.94 3.24
CA LEU A 141 0.12 -1.48 4.49
C LEU A 141 -0.93 -2.45 5.06
N ILE A 142 -0.58 -3.72 5.13
CA ILE A 142 -1.38 -4.75 5.78
C ILE A 142 -0.77 -5.03 7.16
N ILE A 143 -1.58 -4.86 8.21
CA ILE A 143 -1.20 -5.15 9.58
C ILE A 143 -1.81 -6.51 9.97
N ASN A 144 -0.97 -7.47 10.34
CA ASN A 144 -1.40 -8.79 10.79
C ASN A 144 -1.95 -8.73 12.23
N PRO A 145 -2.61 -9.81 12.70
CA PRO A 145 -3.02 -9.91 14.10
C PRO A 145 -1.86 -9.73 15.09
N ASP A 146 -0.68 -10.26 14.76
CA ASP A 146 0.57 -9.89 15.42
C ASP A 146 0.98 -8.47 14.96
N PRO A 147 0.99 -7.46 15.86
CA PRO A 147 1.32 -6.09 15.49
C PRO A 147 2.76 -5.88 15.03
N SER A 148 3.67 -6.81 15.36
CA SER A 148 5.07 -6.79 14.89
C SER A 148 5.20 -7.21 13.43
N GLU A 149 4.23 -7.97 12.93
CA GLU A 149 4.17 -8.41 11.54
C GLU A 149 3.30 -7.45 10.71
N LYS A 150 3.98 -6.52 10.04
CA LYS A 150 3.36 -5.63 9.06
C LYS A 150 4.00 -5.86 7.70
N ARG A 151 3.21 -5.78 6.64
CA ARG A 151 3.71 -5.91 5.27
C ARG A 151 3.32 -4.72 4.42
N TYR A 152 4.30 -4.20 3.71
CA TYR A 152 4.18 -3.02 2.88
C TYR A 152 4.32 -3.40 1.42
N PHE A 153 3.47 -2.85 0.57
CA PHE A 153 3.45 -3.11 -0.86
C PHE A 153 3.33 -1.79 -1.62
N ASN A 154 4.17 -1.59 -2.62
CA ASN A 154 4.01 -0.51 -3.58
C ASN A 154 3.08 -0.97 -4.70
N LEU A 155 2.01 -0.22 -4.96
CA LEU A 155 1.05 -0.56 -6.00
C LEU A 155 1.35 0.24 -7.27
N GLY A 156 1.29 -0.44 -8.42
CA GLY A 156 1.67 0.11 -9.72
C GLY A 156 3.19 0.11 -9.97
N PRO A 157 3.65 0.76 -11.05
CA PRO A 157 5.07 0.83 -11.41
C PRO A 157 5.88 1.56 -10.34
N HIS A 158 6.88 0.88 -9.80
CA HIS A 158 7.81 1.39 -8.80
C HIS A 158 9.22 0.81 -9.06
N PRO A 159 10.30 1.50 -8.63
CA PRO A 159 11.63 0.90 -8.62
C PRO A 159 11.61 -0.36 -7.74
N PRO A 160 12.05 -1.53 -8.26
CA PRO A 160 12.10 -2.73 -7.46
C PRO A 160 13.15 -2.59 -6.35
N ARG A 161 12.91 -3.26 -5.23
CA ARG A 161 13.94 -3.42 -4.20
C ARG A 161 14.83 -4.59 -4.62
N LEU A 162 16.09 -4.28 -4.92
CA LEU A 162 17.11 -5.28 -5.22
C LEU A 162 17.78 -5.76 -3.94
N TRP A 163 18.19 -7.02 -3.88
CA TRP A 163 19.00 -7.53 -2.78
C TRP A 163 20.45 -7.07 -2.94
N PRO A 164 21.24 -7.03 -1.85
CA PRO A 164 22.67 -6.72 -1.93
C PRO A 164 23.38 -7.59 -2.97
N GLU A 165 23.07 -8.88 -3.02
CA GLU A 165 23.68 -9.83 -3.95
C GLU A 165 23.33 -9.51 -5.42
N ASP A 166 22.11 -9.03 -5.69
CA ASP A 166 21.68 -8.60 -7.02
C ASP A 166 22.38 -7.31 -7.44
N ILE A 167 22.60 -6.39 -6.50
CA ILE A 167 23.34 -5.14 -6.72
C ILE A 167 24.79 -5.47 -7.06
N ASP A 168 25.40 -6.40 -6.33
CA ASP A 168 26.77 -6.86 -6.58
C ASP A 168 26.91 -7.54 -7.94
N LEU A 169 25.94 -8.39 -8.31
CA LEU A 169 25.88 -8.99 -9.64
C LEU A 169 25.76 -7.93 -10.73
N LEU A 170 24.85 -6.98 -10.57
CA LEU A 170 24.67 -5.87 -11.51
C LEU A 170 25.94 -5.03 -11.65
N HIS A 171 26.63 -4.76 -10.54
CA HIS A 171 27.89 -4.02 -10.54
C HIS A 171 29.00 -4.77 -11.29
N ARG A 172 29.13 -6.08 -11.06
CA ARG A 172 30.13 -6.92 -11.73
C ARG A 172 29.91 -6.99 -13.24
N LEU A 173 28.66 -7.23 -13.66
CA LEU A 173 28.30 -7.23 -15.08
C LEU A 173 28.59 -5.87 -15.73
N TRP A 174 28.32 -4.77 -15.02
CA TRP A 174 28.64 -3.43 -15.50
C TRP A 174 30.15 -3.22 -15.69
N LEU A 175 30.99 -3.66 -14.75
CA LEU A 175 32.46 -3.60 -14.90
C LEU A 175 32.93 -4.36 -16.14
N GLU A 176 32.56 -5.64 -16.27
CA GLU A 176 32.96 -6.51 -17.39
C GLU A 176 32.54 -5.94 -18.75
N LEU A 177 31.32 -5.42 -18.85
CA LEU A 177 30.79 -4.82 -20.08
C LEU A 177 31.38 -3.43 -20.36
N SER A 178 31.79 -2.69 -19.33
CA SER A 178 32.45 -1.40 -19.50
C SER A 178 33.87 -1.57 -20.06
N GLU A 179 34.59 -2.61 -19.62
CA GLU A 179 35.95 -2.92 -20.09
C GLU A 179 35.97 -3.39 -21.54
N THR A 180 34.98 -4.20 -21.94
CA THR A 180 34.93 -4.82 -23.28
C THR A 180 34.08 -4.03 -24.28
N GLY A 181 33.42 -2.97 -23.83
CA GLY A 181 32.38 -2.28 -24.59
C GLY A 181 32.47 -0.75 -24.52
N PRO A 182 31.34 -0.04 -24.35
CA PRO A 182 31.27 1.43 -24.51
C PRO A 182 31.93 2.24 -23.39
N GLY A 183 32.67 1.61 -22.47
CA GLY A 183 33.42 2.27 -21.41
C GLY A 183 32.55 3.15 -20.53
N HIS A 184 33.01 4.38 -20.29
CA HIS A 184 32.36 5.38 -19.44
C HIS A 184 30.94 5.79 -19.86
N LYS A 185 30.49 5.44 -21.06
CA LYS A 185 29.13 5.71 -21.53
C LYS A 185 28.11 4.67 -21.03
N LEU A 186 28.59 3.54 -20.51
CA LEU A 186 27.73 2.50 -19.95
C LEU A 186 27.31 2.86 -18.52
N HIS A 187 26.02 2.77 -18.21
CA HIS A 187 25.50 2.88 -16.86
C HIS A 187 24.81 1.58 -16.41
N HIS A 188 24.64 1.37 -15.10
CA HIS A 188 23.92 0.20 -14.56
C HIS A 188 22.51 0.05 -15.14
N ARG A 189 21.81 1.18 -15.38
CA ARG A 189 20.47 1.18 -16.01
C ARG A 189 20.45 0.56 -17.41
N ASP A 190 21.56 0.65 -18.15
CA ASP A 190 21.65 0.12 -19.50
C ASP A 190 21.81 -1.40 -19.46
N VAL A 191 22.58 -1.91 -18.49
CA VAL A 191 22.69 -3.36 -18.21
C VAL A 191 21.32 -3.92 -17.83
N VAL A 192 20.60 -3.27 -16.90
CA VAL A 192 19.24 -3.65 -16.52
C VAL A 192 18.31 -3.61 -17.74
N ARG A 193 18.36 -2.56 -18.56
CA ARG A 193 17.53 -2.44 -19.76
C ARG A 193 17.76 -3.60 -20.72
N VAL A 194 19.02 -3.96 -21.00
CA VAL A 194 19.35 -5.09 -21.89
C VAL A 194 18.86 -6.41 -21.28
N ALA A 195 19.05 -6.63 -19.97
CA ALA A 195 18.57 -7.83 -19.29
C ALA A 195 17.04 -7.96 -19.39
N LEU A 196 16.29 -6.88 -19.14
CA LEU A 196 14.83 -6.88 -19.26
C LEU A 196 14.37 -7.12 -20.71
N GLN A 197 15.02 -6.51 -21.71
CA GLN A 197 14.70 -6.73 -23.12
C GLN A 197 14.96 -8.18 -23.56
N ARG A 198 16.04 -8.80 -23.07
CA ARG A 198 16.33 -10.22 -23.34
C ARG A 198 15.30 -11.14 -22.68
N LEU A 199 14.94 -10.88 -21.43
CA LEU A 199 13.92 -11.63 -20.71
C LEU A 199 12.55 -11.53 -21.42
N ASP A 200 12.17 -10.34 -21.87
CA ASP A 200 10.94 -10.12 -22.63
C ASP A 200 10.93 -10.92 -23.94
N ALA A 201 12.02 -10.87 -24.71
CA ALA A 201 12.14 -11.65 -25.94
C ALA A 201 12.07 -13.18 -25.70
N GLN A 202 12.70 -13.68 -24.62
CA GLN A 202 12.65 -15.10 -24.25
C GLN A 202 11.27 -15.52 -23.76
N LEU A 203 10.58 -14.67 -23.00
CA LEU A 203 9.22 -14.94 -22.52
C LEU A 203 8.21 -15.06 -23.66
N HIS A 204 8.47 -14.41 -24.80
CA HIS A 204 7.64 -14.45 -26.00
C HIS A 204 8.19 -15.37 -27.10
N SER A 205 9.08 -16.31 -26.77
CA SER A 205 9.64 -17.30 -27.69
C SER A 205 9.35 -18.75 -27.24
N SER A 206 9.98 -19.73 -27.89
CA SER A 206 9.96 -21.14 -27.45
C SER A 206 10.51 -21.35 -26.02
N GLU A 207 11.29 -20.40 -25.51
CA GLU A 207 11.91 -20.45 -24.18
C GLU A 207 10.97 -20.01 -23.04
N ALA A 208 9.74 -19.60 -23.34
CA ALA A 208 8.78 -19.07 -22.36
C ALA A 208 8.57 -20.00 -21.15
N SER A 209 8.57 -21.31 -21.38
CA SER A 209 8.40 -22.31 -20.32
C SER A 209 9.62 -22.39 -19.40
N ALA A 210 10.84 -22.19 -19.91
CA ALA A 210 12.04 -22.12 -19.10
C ALA A 210 12.03 -20.87 -18.22
N VAL A 211 11.76 -19.70 -18.82
CA VAL A 211 11.64 -18.42 -18.11
C VAL A 211 10.63 -18.51 -16.96
N LYS A 212 9.45 -19.10 -17.19
CA LYS A 212 8.44 -19.28 -16.14
C LYS A 212 8.93 -20.17 -14.99
N ARG A 213 9.67 -21.24 -15.28
CA ARG A 213 10.24 -22.11 -14.24
C ARG A 213 11.29 -21.39 -13.40
N ASP A 214 12.16 -20.61 -14.04
CA ASP A 214 13.20 -19.85 -13.35
C ASP A 214 12.58 -18.82 -12.40
N VAL A 215 11.54 -18.10 -12.87
CA VAL A 215 10.79 -17.16 -12.01
C VAL A 215 10.14 -17.87 -10.82
N VAL A 216 9.56 -19.06 -11.02
CA VAL A 216 8.97 -19.83 -9.91
C VAL A 216 10.04 -20.25 -8.91
N ALA A 217 11.21 -20.71 -9.38
CA ALA A 217 12.32 -21.10 -8.50
C ALA A 217 12.73 -19.93 -7.59
N GLU A 218 12.91 -18.73 -8.14
CA GLU A 218 13.24 -17.52 -7.36
C GLU A 218 12.18 -17.20 -6.30
N THR A 219 10.89 -17.28 -6.64
CA THR A 219 9.80 -16.99 -5.67
C THR A 219 9.74 -17.95 -4.49
N THR A 220 10.30 -19.16 -4.63
CA THR A 220 10.34 -20.16 -3.56
C THR A 220 11.59 -20.06 -2.68
N HIS A 221 12.64 -19.39 -3.15
CA HIS A 221 13.93 -19.25 -2.46
C HIS A 221 14.09 -17.90 -1.74
N GLY A 222 13.10 -17.01 -1.87
CA GLY A 222 13.06 -15.68 -1.24
C GLY A 222 13.16 -15.69 0.30
N LYS A 223 14.28 -15.22 0.87
CA LYS A 223 14.33 -14.83 2.29
C LYS A 223 13.35 -13.67 2.54
N PRO A 224 12.63 -13.63 3.67
CA PRO A 224 11.82 -12.47 4.01
C PRO A 224 12.74 -11.27 4.19
N MET A 225 12.60 -10.27 3.33
CA MET A 225 13.28 -8.98 3.48
C MET A 225 12.61 -8.18 4.60
N ASP A 226 13.39 -7.79 5.61
CA ASP A 226 12.90 -6.93 6.68
C ASP A 226 12.28 -5.63 6.11
N SER A 227 11.07 -5.36 6.58
CA SER A 227 10.08 -4.41 6.03
C SER A 227 10.36 -2.94 6.37
N GLU A 228 11.54 -2.61 6.90
CA GLU A 228 11.77 -1.28 7.48
C GLU A 228 12.09 -0.18 6.46
N ALA A 229 12.78 -0.48 5.35
CA ALA A 229 13.33 0.54 4.45
C ALA A 229 12.36 1.14 3.41
N GLY A 230 11.06 0.79 3.44
CA GLY A 230 10.06 1.26 2.49
C GLY A 230 8.86 1.98 3.11
N GLN A 231 8.86 2.21 4.44
CA GLN A 231 7.80 3.00 5.05
C GLN A 231 7.87 4.42 4.48
N PRO A 232 6.75 5.01 4.00
CA PRO A 232 6.71 6.44 3.80
C PRO A 232 7.02 7.03 5.17
N VAL A 233 7.80 8.11 5.20
CA VAL A 233 8.03 8.86 6.43
C VAL A 233 6.68 9.41 6.86
N ILE A 234 5.93 8.62 7.64
CA ILE A 234 4.82 9.11 8.43
C ILE A 234 5.53 9.98 9.46
N ALA A 235 5.53 11.30 9.23
CA ALA A 235 6.34 12.24 9.98
C ALA A 235 6.16 12.00 11.48
N SER A 236 7.12 11.30 12.08
CA SER A 236 7.20 11.13 13.51
C SER A 236 7.57 12.50 14.08
N SER A 237 6.84 12.92 15.11
CA SER A 237 7.17 14.11 15.85
C SER A 237 8.45 13.86 16.65
N SER A 238 9.61 14.10 16.05
CA SER A 238 10.78 14.52 16.81
C SER A 238 10.58 16.00 17.13
N THR A 239 10.14 16.27 18.36
CA THR A 239 10.26 17.61 18.93
C THR A 239 11.75 17.94 18.96
N PRO A 240 12.22 19.04 18.36
CA PRO A 240 13.58 19.50 18.56
C PRO A 240 13.77 19.79 20.06
N PRO A 241 14.96 19.53 20.65
CA PRO A 241 15.22 19.99 22.00
C PRO A 241 15.06 21.52 22.06
N ASP A 242 14.35 21.97 23.09
CA ASP A 242 14.08 23.37 23.38
C ASP A 242 15.40 24.16 23.47
N PRO A 243 15.60 25.26 22.70
CA PRO A 243 16.81 26.08 22.80
C PRO A 243 16.88 26.90 24.10
N ALA A 244 15.90 26.83 25.00
CA ALA A 244 15.91 27.53 26.28
C ALA A 244 16.50 26.69 27.43
N SER A 245 17.78 26.35 27.33
CA SER A 245 18.63 26.09 28.49
C SER A 245 20.06 26.57 28.22
N ARG A 246 20.17 27.80 27.74
CA ARG A 246 21.28 28.68 28.11
C ARG A 246 20.78 29.56 29.23
N ASP A 247 21.28 29.33 30.43
CA ASP A 247 21.83 30.39 31.27
C ASP A 247 22.53 29.79 32.51
N TYR A 248 23.75 30.31 32.73
CA TYR A 248 24.79 30.03 33.72
C TYR A 248 25.68 28.79 33.54
#